data_AF-A0A396G226-F1
#
_entry.id   AF-A0A396G226-F1
#
_cell.length_a   1.000
_cell.length_b   1.000
_cell.length_c   1.000
_cell.angle_alpha   90.00
_cell.angle_beta   90.00
_cell.angle_gamma   90.00
#
_symmetry.space_group_name_H-M   'P 1'
#
loop_
_entity.id
_entity.type
_entity.pdbx_description
1 polymer ?
#
loop_
_entity_poly.entity_id
_entity_poly.type
_entity_poly.pdbx_seq_one_letter_code
_entity_poly.pdbx_strand_id
1 'polypeptide(L)'
;MILVCKDFEFDEQTLKQQNLSSVNFDDDTSLPSTIVREMESTTMNKYRPEVTGFGTTYTETLVFEIHITKDYEVNTSQEELELSTEEYEETVSWLTSPQEHRWLKITTQQEEVVKVKGYFSSVTPYENWGICYGLRCTFTCNSPFSYVEKQDQQIITRSKNFMLQNTSSDKYGYVYPVINIHPKATEQIYIHNLSDSKTLESGTISLQSTNKLTLQLLMNKIENYAKMNGYTLEYVYDKDSHVVSVCNNTAILFYLTDSYGVKNKYGAYYIENGQYYIFQGGFFYCQVQRDLQLKLDCKNLALYDELGRPVVFERVGIQAEDNIYWIRLINGYNTFRAFGNVTLDITYLEPRKGALI
;
A
#
# COMPACT_ATOMS: atom_id res chain seq x y z
N MET A 1 -21.12 -12.00 -17.00
CA MET A 1 -20.03 -11.02 -17.12
C MET A 1 -18.74 -11.79 -17.22
N ILE A 2 -18.22 -11.88 -18.45
CA ILE A 2 -17.15 -12.80 -18.82
C ILE A 2 -15.89 -11.99 -19.12
N LEU A 3 -14.81 -12.32 -18.43
CA LEU A 3 -13.49 -11.78 -18.70
C LEU A 3 -12.79 -12.63 -19.76
N VAL A 4 -12.43 -11.99 -20.88
CA VAL A 4 -11.53 -12.57 -21.88
C VAL A 4 -10.17 -11.93 -21.75
N CYS A 5 -9.14 -12.72 -21.44
CA CYS A 5 -7.78 -12.23 -21.22
C CYS A 5 -6.76 -12.93 -22.14
N LYS A 6 -5.59 -12.33 -22.30
CA LYS A 6 -4.49 -12.92 -23.08
C LYS A 6 -3.79 -14.04 -22.31
N ASP A 7 -3.67 -13.88 -20.99
CA ASP A 7 -3.11 -14.85 -20.06
C ASP A 7 -3.54 -14.47 -18.64
N PHE A 8 -3.50 -15.42 -17.71
CA PHE A 8 -3.50 -15.10 -16.28
C PHE A 8 -2.53 -16.01 -15.54
N GLU A 9 -1.98 -15.49 -14.44
CA GLU A 9 -1.17 -16.22 -13.48
C GLU A 9 -1.98 -16.42 -12.19
N PHE A 10 -2.12 -17.66 -11.75
CA PHE A 10 -2.80 -18.07 -10.53
C PHE A 10 -2.01 -19.20 -9.87
N ASP A 11 -1.77 -19.10 -8.56
CA ASP A 11 -1.00 -20.09 -7.80
C ASP A 11 0.33 -20.48 -8.49
N GLU A 12 1.07 -19.44 -8.94
CA GLU A 12 2.40 -19.53 -9.57
C GLU A 12 2.44 -20.22 -10.95
N GLN A 13 1.28 -20.59 -11.50
CA GLN A 13 1.15 -21.15 -12.85
C GLN A 13 0.35 -20.21 -13.75
N THR A 14 0.61 -20.25 -15.06
CA THR A 14 -0.15 -19.45 -16.05
C THR A 14 -1.03 -20.30 -16.94
N LEU A 15 -2.09 -19.72 -17.52
CA LEU A 15 -2.92 -20.43 -18.52
C LEU A 15 -2.07 -21.02 -19.64
N LYS A 16 -1.13 -20.23 -20.16
CA LYS A 16 -0.25 -20.68 -21.25
C LYS A 16 0.66 -21.84 -20.85
N GLN A 17 1.16 -21.87 -19.61
CA GLN A 17 1.94 -23.00 -19.11
C GLN A 17 1.11 -24.29 -19.02
N GLN A 18 -0.21 -24.17 -18.85
CA GLN A 18 -1.16 -25.28 -18.85
C GLN A 18 -1.68 -25.63 -20.26
N ASN A 19 -1.18 -24.98 -21.33
CA ASN A 19 -1.72 -25.10 -22.70
C ASN A 19 -3.22 -24.76 -22.79
N LEU A 20 -3.65 -23.73 -22.04
CA LEU A 20 -5.02 -23.25 -21.99
C LEU A 20 -5.14 -21.82 -22.52
N SER A 21 -6.33 -21.47 -23.01
CA SER A 21 -6.68 -20.14 -23.52
C SER A 21 -8.02 -19.66 -22.96
N SER A 22 -8.12 -18.35 -22.74
CA SER A 22 -9.36 -17.70 -22.29
C SER A 22 -10.24 -17.35 -23.49
N VAL A 23 -11.53 -17.66 -23.40
CA VAL A 23 -12.52 -17.48 -24.48
C VAL A 23 -13.83 -16.92 -23.94
N ASN A 24 -14.83 -16.74 -24.81
CA ASN A 24 -16.19 -16.39 -24.42
C ASN A 24 -17.18 -17.34 -25.10
N PHE A 25 -17.81 -18.23 -24.34
CA PHE A 25 -18.81 -19.18 -24.84
C PHE A 25 -20.22 -18.59 -25.05
N ASP A 26 -20.55 -17.44 -24.45
CA ASP A 26 -21.95 -16.96 -24.36
C ASP A 26 -22.21 -15.65 -25.12
N ASP A 27 -21.22 -15.14 -25.86
CA ASP A 27 -21.26 -13.82 -26.52
C ASP A 27 -21.59 -12.64 -25.56
N ASP A 28 -21.51 -12.83 -24.25
CA ASP A 28 -21.72 -11.78 -23.25
C ASP A 28 -20.51 -10.84 -23.22
N THR A 29 -20.72 -9.60 -23.66
CA THR A 29 -19.71 -8.53 -23.69
C THR A 29 -19.82 -7.57 -22.51
N SER A 30 -20.64 -7.90 -21.50
CA SER A 30 -20.75 -7.10 -20.29
C SER A 30 -19.43 -7.07 -19.52
N LEU A 31 -19.13 -5.89 -18.98
CA LEU A 31 -17.81 -5.57 -18.47
C LEU A 31 -17.68 -5.73 -16.94
N PRO A 32 -16.68 -6.50 -16.46
CA PRO A 32 -15.96 -6.40 -15.19
C PRO A 32 -16.37 -5.50 -14.00
N SER A 33 -17.61 -5.26 -13.59
CA SER A 33 -17.88 -4.22 -12.59
C SER A 33 -19.09 -4.47 -11.69
N THR A 34 -18.84 -4.53 -10.38
CA THR A 34 -19.85 -4.20 -9.37
C THR A 34 -19.27 -3.17 -8.39
N ILE A 35 -19.95 -2.03 -8.25
CA ILE A 35 -19.65 -1.01 -7.24
C ILE A 35 -20.97 -0.64 -6.57
N VAL A 36 -21.32 -1.42 -5.55
CA VAL A 36 -22.46 -1.13 -4.67
C VAL A 36 -21.92 -0.60 -3.35
N ARG A 37 -22.50 0.52 -2.90
CA ARG A 37 -22.11 1.19 -1.66
C ARG A 37 -23.34 1.55 -0.86
N GLU A 38 -23.21 1.39 0.46
CA GLU A 38 -24.17 1.90 1.42
C GLU A 38 -23.56 3.07 2.21
N MET A 39 -24.41 4.03 2.58
CA MET A 39 -24.01 5.16 3.42
C MET A 39 -24.39 4.88 4.87
N GLU A 40 -23.39 4.86 5.74
CA GLU A 40 -23.62 4.88 7.18
C GLU A 40 -24.18 6.25 7.55
N SER A 41 -25.38 6.29 8.11
CA SER A 41 -26.10 7.54 8.37
C SER A 41 -26.98 7.49 9.61
N THR A 42 -27.32 8.67 10.13
CA THR A 42 -28.30 8.80 11.23
C THR A 42 -29.70 8.44 10.77
N THR A 43 -30.58 8.07 11.69
CA THR A 43 -32.01 7.88 11.40
C THR A 43 -32.76 9.20 11.31
N MET A 44 -33.69 9.32 10.36
CA MET A 44 -34.66 10.42 10.32
C MET A 44 -35.63 10.35 11.49
N ASN A 45 -36.16 11.50 11.90
CA ASN A 45 -37.30 11.57 12.81
C ASN A 45 -38.15 12.82 12.50
N LYS A 46 -39.26 13.01 13.23
CA LYS A 46 -40.19 14.12 12.98
C LYS A 46 -39.56 15.53 13.06
N TYR A 47 -38.40 15.69 13.70
CA TYR A 47 -37.66 16.95 13.82
C TYR A 47 -36.39 17.00 12.97
N ARG A 48 -35.96 15.87 12.41
CA ARG A 48 -34.80 15.75 11.53
C ARG A 48 -35.21 14.98 10.26
N PRO A 49 -35.67 15.69 9.21
CA PRO A 49 -36.12 15.08 7.96
C PRO A 49 -34.96 14.66 7.04
N GLU A 50 -33.72 15.00 7.37
CA GLU A 50 -32.53 14.66 6.59
C GLU A 50 -31.56 13.81 7.42
N VAL A 51 -30.98 12.78 6.80
CA VAL A 51 -29.96 11.94 7.43
C VAL A 51 -28.58 12.60 7.31
N THR A 52 -27.77 12.51 8.36
CA THR A 52 -26.35 12.87 8.31
C THR A 52 -25.53 11.61 8.04
N GLY A 53 -24.75 11.59 6.95
CA GLY A 53 -23.83 10.50 6.61
C GLY A 53 -22.47 10.63 7.30
N PHE A 54 -21.89 9.52 7.72
CA PHE A 54 -20.58 9.45 8.39
C PHE A 54 -19.51 8.74 7.55
N GLY A 55 -19.92 7.94 6.57
CA GLY A 55 -19.02 7.16 5.73
C GLY A 55 -19.77 6.29 4.74
N THR A 56 -19.04 5.57 3.91
CA THR A 56 -19.61 4.57 2.99
C THR A 56 -18.85 3.27 3.08
N THR A 57 -19.58 2.16 3.02
CA THR A 57 -19.03 0.80 2.94
C THR A 57 -19.35 0.20 1.57
N TYR A 58 -18.48 -0.68 1.08
CA TYR A 58 -18.78 -1.51 -0.08
C TYR A 58 -19.46 -2.78 0.41
N THR A 59 -20.63 -3.11 -0.15
CA THR A 59 -21.44 -4.25 0.28
C THR A 59 -21.30 -5.48 -0.61
N GLU A 60 -20.68 -5.32 -1.77
CA GLU A 60 -20.42 -6.39 -2.73
C GLU A 60 -18.91 -6.49 -3.03
N THR A 61 -18.49 -7.67 -3.47
CA THR A 61 -17.15 -7.90 -4.01
C THR A 61 -17.22 -8.14 -5.50
N LEU A 62 -16.08 -7.94 -6.18
CA LEU A 62 -15.97 -8.16 -7.61
C LEU A 62 -16.09 -9.67 -7.90
N VAL A 63 -17.08 -10.04 -8.72
CA VAL A 63 -17.29 -11.41 -9.19
C VAL A 63 -17.41 -11.40 -10.69
N PHE A 64 -16.71 -12.30 -11.37
CA PHE A 64 -16.75 -12.44 -12.82
C PHE A 64 -16.45 -13.88 -13.23
N GLU A 65 -16.77 -14.20 -14.46
CA GLU A 65 -16.47 -15.51 -15.05
C GLU A 65 -15.25 -15.44 -15.95
N ILE A 66 -14.47 -16.51 -15.98
CA ILE A 66 -13.42 -16.75 -16.96
C ILE A 66 -13.76 -18.07 -17.62
N HIS A 67 -13.95 -18.04 -18.92
CA HIS A 67 -14.15 -19.26 -19.71
C HIS A 67 -12.80 -19.70 -20.28
N ILE A 68 -12.49 -20.97 -20.12
CA ILE A 68 -11.18 -21.55 -20.45
C ILE A 68 -11.40 -22.73 -21.39
N THR A 69 -10.54 -22.87 -22.38
CA THR A 69 -10.47 -24.04 -23.27
C THR A 69 -9.00 -24.40 -23.50
N LYS A 70 -8.73 -25.52 -24.17
CA LYS A 70 -7.39 -25.81 -24.68
C LYS A 70 -6.92 -24.69 -25.59
N ASP A 71 -5.62 -24.45 -25.62
CA ASP A 71 -5.07 -23.39 -26.46
C ASP A 71 -5.44 -23.61 -27.94
N TYR A 72 -6.33 -22.77 -28.46
CA TYR A 72 -6.87 -22.85 -29.80
C TYR A 72 -5.88 -22.41 -30.88
N GLU A 73 -4.76 -21.76 -30.49
CA GLU A 73 -3.66 -21.48 -31.42
C GLU A 73 -2.83 -22.74 -31.72
N VAL A 74 -2.84 -23.72 -30.81
CA VAL A 74 -2.14 -25.00 -30.93
C VAL A 74 -3.08 -26.10 -31.41
N ASN A 75 -4.29 -26.16 -30.85
CA ASN A 75 -5.32 -27.16 -31.13
C ASN A 75 -6.31 -26.57 -32.12
N THR A 76 -6.21 -26.99 -33.39
CA THR A 76 -6.91 -26.31 -34.50
C THR A 76 -8.16 -27.04 -34.98
N SER A 77 -8.30 -28.32 -34.64
CA SER A 77 -9.49 -29.10 -34.90
C SER A 77 -10.41 -29.19 -33.67
N GLN A 78 -11.68 -29.48 -33.90
CA GLN A 78 -12.65 -29.66 -32.81
C GLN A 78 -12.27 -30.83 -31.89
N GLU A 79 -11.77 -31.93 -32.45
CA GLU A 79 -11.34 -33.12 -31.68
C GLU A 79 -10.14 -32.81 -30.77
N GLU A 80 -9.20 -31.98 -31.23
CA GLU A 80 -8.03 -31.58 -30.42
C GLU A 80 -8.40 -30.66 -29.25
N LEU A 81 -9.51 -29.91 -29.37
CA LEU A 81 -10.04 -29.04 -28.32
C LEU A 81 -10.81 -29.78 -27.22
N GLU A 82 -11.06 -31.08 -27.39
CA GLU A 82 -11.71 -31.91 -26.38
C GLU A 82 -10.80 -32.06 -25.15
N LEU A 83 -11.30 -31.69 -23.98
CA LEU A 83 -10.63 -31.93 -22.71
C LEU A 83 -10.77 -33.40 -22.34
N SER A 84 -9.63 -34.09 -22.20
CA SER A 84 -9.61 -35.40 -21.58
C SER A 84 -9.94 -35.32 -20.09
N THR A 85 -10.28 -36.45 -19.48
CA THR A 85 -10.56 -36.53 -18.04
C THR A 85 -9.36 -36.12 -17.19
N GLU A 86 -8.14 -36.46 -17.62
CA GLU A 86 -6.90 -36.11 -16.93
C GLU A 86 -6.65 -34.59 -16.98
N GLU A 87 -6.73 -33.99 -18.17
CA GLU A 87 -6.56 -32.52 -18.33
C GLU A 87 -7.63 -31.73 -17.56
N TYR A 88 -8.86 -32.24 -17.51
CA TYR A 88 -9.93 -31.68 -16.69
C TYR A 88 -9.57 -31.73 -15.20
N GLU A 89 -9.15 -32.89 -14.69
CA GLU A 89 -8.79 -33.08 -13.28
C GLU A 89 -7.60 -32.19 -12.89
N GLU A 90 -6.56 -32.13 -13.72
CA GLU A 90 -5.39 -31.27 -13.51
C GLU A 90 -5.77 -29.79 -13.45
N THR A 91 -6.58 -29.32 -14.41
CA THR A 91 -7.01 -27.93 -14.46
C THR A 91 -7.89 -27.57 -13.26
N VAL A 92 -8.86 -28.43 -12.92
CA VAL A 92 -9.74 -28.20 -11.75
C VAL A 92 -8.92 -28.22 -10.46
N SER A 93 -8.00 -29.17 -10.31
CA SER A 93 -7.11 -29.27 -9.16
C SER A 93 -6.30 -27.98 -8.99
N TRP A 94 -5.70 -27.46 -10.06
CA TRP A 94 -4.96 -26.19 -10.02
C TRP A 94 -5.84 -25.00 -9.58
N LEU A 95 -7.01 -24.83 -10.20
CA LEU A 95 -7.87 -23.68 -9.92
C LEU A 95 -8.50 -23.73 -8.52
N THR A 96 -8.75 -24.92 -7.98
CA THR A 96 -9.55 -25.11 -6.74
C THR A 96 -8.75 -25.55 -5.51
N SER A 97 -7.48 -25.95 -5.67
CA SER A 97 -6.63 -26.36 -4.54
C SER A 97 -6.36 -25.26 -3.50
N PRO A 98 -6.12 -23.98 -3.88
CA PRO A 98 -5.84 -22.94 -2.91
C PRO A 98 -7.00 -22.72 -1.92
N GLN A 99 -6.71 -22.83 -0.62
CA GLN A 99 -7.68 -22.71 0.47
C GLN A 99 -7.88 -21.27 0.99
N GLU A 100 -7.11 -20.32 0.44
CA GLU A 100 -7.13 -18.91 0.84
C GLU A 100 -7.17 -18.02 -0.40
N HIS A 101 -7.55 -16.75 -0.21
CA HIS A 101 -7.52 -15.77 -1.28
C HIS A 101 -6.11 -15.61 -1.87
N ARG A 102 -5.94 -15.96 -3.15
CA ARG A 102 -4.72 -15.79 -3.92
C ARG A 102 -4.82 -14.61 -4.87
N TRP A 103 -3.66 -14.10 -5.27
CA TRP A 103 -3.60 -13.13 -6.35
C TRP A 103 -3.83 -13.85 -7.68
N LEU A 104 -4.77 -13.34 -8.46
CA LEU A 104 -4.92 -13.64 -9.87
C LEU A 104 -4.38 -12.43 -10.63
N LYS A 105 -3.31 -12.64 -11.39
CA LYS A 105 -2.66 -11.59 -12.17
C LYS A 105 -3.01 -11.80 -13.64
N ILE A 106 -3.84 -10.90 -14.15
CA ILE A 106 -4.46 -10.96 -15.47
C ILE A 106 -3.64 -10.10 -16.41
N THR A 107 -3.31 -10.63 -17.58
CA THR A 107 -2.80 -9.86 -18.72
C THR A 107 -3.97 -9.63 -19.68
N THR A 108 -4.40 -8.38 -19.81
CA THR A 108 -5.53 -8.02 -20.69
C THR A 108 -5.17 -8.19 -22.16
N GLN A 109 -6.17 -8.07 -23.04
CA GLN A 109 -5.95 -8.10 -24.49
C GLN A 109 -5.08 -6.93 -24.97
N GLN A 110 -5.05 -5.80 -24.24
CA GLN A 110 -4.15 -4.66 -24.50
C GLN A 110 -2.77 -4.79 -23.85
N GLU A 111 -2.41 -5.98 -23.34
CA GLU A 111 -1.14 -6.25 -22.64
C GLU A 111 -0.95 -5.51 -21.31
N GLU A 112 -2.03 -4.99 -20.72
CA GLU A 112 -1.98 -4.39 -19.38
C GLU A 112 -2.03 -5.47 -18.31
N VAL A 113 -1.28 -5.29 -17.22
CA VAL A 113 -1.25 -6.23 -16.10
C VAL A 113 -2.11 -5.70 -14.96
N VAL A 114 -3.14 -6.47 -14.62
CA VAL A 114 -4.10 -6.15 -13.56
C VAL A 114 -4.14 -7.28 -12.54
N LYS A 115 -4.21 -6.97 -11.25
CA LYS A 115 -4.29 -7.95 -10.17
C LYS A 115 -5.66 -7.91 -9.51
N VAL A 116 -6.23 -9.06 -9.21
CA VAL A 116 -7.37 -9.21 -8.30
C VAL A 116 -7.02 -10.24 -7.24
N LYS A 117 -7.64 -10.16 -6.06
CA LYS A 117 -7.38 -11.11 -4.98
C LYS A 117 -8.67 -11.85 -4.64
N GLY A 118 -8.65 -13.17 -4.70
CA GLY A 118 -9.85 -14.00 -4.60
C GLY A 118 -9.56 -15.48 -4.75
N TYR A 119 -10.58 -16.23 -5.14
CA TYR A 119 -10.51 -17.67 -5.38
C TYR A 119 -11.53 -18.06 -6.46
N PHE A 120 -11.32 -19.22 -7.09
CA PHE A 120 -12.32 -19.81 -7.97
C PHE A 120 -13.42 -20.47 -7.13
N SER A 121 -14.61 -19.88 -7.14
CA SER A 121 -15.75 -20.33 -6.33
C SER A 121 -16.61 -21.37 -7.03
N SER A 122 -16.51 -21.47 -8.35
CA SER A 122 -17.15 -22.49 -9.17
C SER A 122 -16.28 -22.81 -10.38
N VAL A 123 -16.15 -24.09 -10.72
CA VAL A 123 -15.55 -24.56 -11.97
C VAL A 123 -16.45 -25.66 -12.51
N THR A 124 -17.09 -25.42 -13.66
CA THR A 124 -18.04 -26.35 -14.26
C THR A 124 -17.66 -26.63 -15.71
N PRO A 125 -17.83 -27.87 -16.21
CA PRO A 125 -17.50 -28.20 -17.59
C PRO A 125 -18.43 -27.46 -18.57
N TYR A 126 -17.87 -27.06 -19.70
CA TYR A 126 -18.61 -26.61 -20.87
C TYR A 126 -18.73 -27.78 -21.84
N GLU A 127 -19.91 -28.40 -21.83
CA GLU A 127 -20.17 -29.63 -22.58
C GLU A 127 -21.08 -29.38 -23.79
N ASN A 128 -20.79 -30.07 -24.87
CA ASN A 128 -21.68 -30.18 -26.02
C ASN A 128 -21.79 -31.67 -26.38
N TRP A 129 -23.01 -32.22 -26.36
CA TRP A 129 -23.28 -33.64 -26.69
C TRP A 129 -22.51 -34.64 -25.80
N GLY A 130 -22.23 -34.28 -24.55
CA GLY A 130 -21.50 -35.12 -23.59
C GLY A 130 -19.98 -35.08 -23.72
N ILE A 131 -19.46 -34.19 -24.56
CA ILE A 131 -18.02 -33.95 -24.73
C ILE A 131 -17.67 -32.60 -24.11
N CYS A 132 -16.62 -32.56 -23.27
CA CYS A 132 -16.14 -31.36 -22.61
C CYS A 132 -15.16 -30.61 -23.50
N TYR A 133 -15.49 -29.37 -23.87
CA TYR A 133 -14.64 -28.50 -24.72
C TYR A 133 -13.97 -27.37 -23.93
N GLY A 134 -14.29 -27.25 -22.64
CA GLY A 134 -13.76 -26.17 -21.81
C GLY A 134 -14.36 -26.14 -20.42
N LEU A 135 -14.07 -25.07 -19.69
CA LEU A 135 -14.51 -24.84 -18.32
C LEU A 135 -15.12 -23.43 -18.21
N ARG A 136 -16.21 -23.33 -17.45
CA ARG A 136 -16.73 -22.06 -16.95
C ARG A 136 -16.29 -21.89 -15.50
N CYS A 137 -15.49 -20.87 -15.25
CA CYS A 137 -14.88 -20.65 -13.95
C CYS A 137 -15.39 -19.33 -13.37
N THR A 138 -16.00 -19.35 -12.20
CA THR A 138 -16.38 -18.12 -11.47
C THR A 138 -15.26 -17.74 -10.51
N PHE A 139 -14.73 -16.52 -10.62
CA PHE A 139 -13.76 -15.98 -9.70
C PHE A 139 -14.42 -14.98 -8.76
N THR A 140 -14.34 -15.23 -7.46
CA THR A 140 -14.90 -14.36 -6.41
C THR A 140 -13.78 -13.62 -5.70
N CYS A 141 -13.76 -12.30 -5.84
CA CYS A 141 -12.76 -11.45 -5.18
C CYS A 141 -13.11 -11.21 -3.72
N ASN A 142 -12.10 -10.82 -2.94
CA ASN A 142 -12.25 -10.38 -1.55
C ASN A 142 -12.45 -8.87 -1.39
N SER A 143 -12.53 -8.15 -2.51
CA SER A 143 -12.77 -6.71 -2.57
C SER A 143 -13.50 -6.36 -3.88
N PRO A 144 -14.10 -5.17 -3.99
CA PRO A 144 -14.73 -4.70 -5.23
C PRO A 144 -13.71 -4.11 -6.23
N PHE A 145 -12.41 -4.25 -5.96
CA PHE A 145 -11.36 -3.58 -6.72
C PHE A 145 -10.48 -4.59 -7.47
N SER A 146 -10.10 -4.18 -8.68
CA SER A 146 -8.85 -4.61 -9.28
C SER A 146 -7.72 -3.69 -8.83
N TYR A 147 -6.48 -4.13 -9.03
CA TYR A 147 -5.28 -3.42 -8.58
C TYR A 147 -4.26 -3.34 -9.70
N VAL A 148 -3.66 -2.16 -9.84
CA VAL A 148 -2.45 -1.97 -10.65
C VAL A 148 -1.27 -1.85 -9.70
N GLU A 149 -0.26 -2.69 -9.91
CA GLU A 149 0.98 -2.62 -9.13
C GLU A 149 1.92 -1.58 -9.73
N LYS A 150 2.51 -0.77 -8.87
CA LYS A 150 3.60 0.13 -9.22
C LYS A 150 4.83 -0.17 -8.38
N GLN A 151 5.97 -0.03 -9.01
CA GLN A 151 7.28 -0.22 -8.40
C GLN A 151 8.13 1.02 -8.67
N ASP A 152 8.91 1.42 -7.68
CA ASP A 152 9.82 2.55 -7.77
C ASP A 152 11.04 2.29 -6.88
N GLN A 153 12.23 2.65 -7.36
CA GLN A 153 13.48 2.49 -6.62
C GLN A 153 14.10 3.85 -6.31
N GLN A 154 14.42 4.08 -5.04
CA GLN A 154 15.04 5.31 -4.56
C GLN A 154 16.37 5.04 -3.88
N ILE A 155 17.45 5.45 -4.54
CA ILE A 155 18.78 5.49 -3.93
C ILE A 155 18.91 6.81 -3.16
N ILE A 156 19.10 6.73 -1.85
CA ILE A 156 19.30 7.86 -0.94
C ILE A 156 20.76 7.88 -0.49
N THR A 157 21.41 9.02 -0.71
CA THR A 157 22.74 9.31 -0.17
C THR A 157 22.65 10.59 0.62
N ARG A 158 22.68 10.48 1.95
CA ARG A 158 22.54 11.57 2.92
C ARG A 158 21.14 12.21 2.93
N SER A 159 20.69 12.83 1.84
CA SER A 159 19.34 13.43 1.74
C SER A 159 18.84 13.40 0.31
N LYS A 160 17.55 13.11 0.12
CA LYS A 160 16.89 13.15 -1.20
C LYS A 160 15.42 13.52 -1.09
N ASN A 161 14.95 14.35 -2.02
CA ASN A 161 13.52 14.50 -2.28
C ASN A 161 13.14 13.62 -3.47
N PHE A 162 12.00 12.94 -3.39
CA PHE A 162 11.44 12.15 -4.49
C PHE A 162 9.91 12.22 -4.47
N MET A 163 9.28 11.70 -5.51
CA MET A 163 7.84 11.76 -5.67
C MET A 163 7.28 10.42 -6.10
N LEU A 164 6.16 10.03 -5.51
CA LEU A 164 5.37 8.87 -5.93
C LEU A 164 4.01 9.34 -6.42
N GLN A 165 3.46 8.69 -7.45
CA GLN A 165 2.17 9.08 -8.01
C GLN A 165 1.13 7.99 -7.74
N ASN A 166 0.12 8.33 -6.95
CA ASN A 166 -1.06 7.51 -6.74
C ASN A 166 -2.15 7.96 -7.75
N THR A 167 -2.39 7.16 -8.78
CA THR A 167 -3.45 7.42 -9.77
C THR A 167 -4.69 6.56 -9.54
N SER A 168 -4.84 5.92 -8.37
CA SER A 168 -5.98 5.05 -8.04
C SER A 168 -7.35 5.71 -8.28
N SER A 169 -8.35 4.87 -8.56
CA SER A 169 -9.74 5.32 -8.73
C SER A 169 -10.45 5.60 -7.40
N ASP A 170 -9.82 5.25 -6.27
CA ASP A 170 -10.32 5.54 -4.93
C ASP A 170 -9.72 6.84 -4.37
N LYS A 171 -10.27 7.98 -4.81
CA LYS A 171 -9.67 9.31 -4.62
C LYS A 171 -9.51 9.74 -3.15
N TYR A 172 -10.36 9.22 -2.27
CA TYR A 172 -10.33 9.55 -0.83
C TYR A 172 -9.70 8.45 0.01
N GLY A 173 -9.39 7.29 -0.60
CA GLY A 173 -8.67 6.21 0.03
C GLY A 173 -7.17 6.45 0.03
N TYR A 174 -6.49 5.87 1.01
CA TYR A 174 -5.04 5.82 1.05
C TYR A 174 -4.52 4.55 0.37
N VAL A 175 -3.42 4.67 -0.37
CA VAL A 175 -2.66 3.53 -0.84
C VAL A 175 -1.46 3.30 0.09
N TYR A 176 -1.31 2.08 0.58
CA TYR A 176 -0.25 1.71 1.52
C TYR A 176 0.85 0.92 0.80
N PRO A 177 2.07 1.47 0.67
CA PRO A 177 3.19 0.77 0.07
C PRO A 177 3.79 -0.29 1.00
N VAL A 178 4.46 -1.25 0.38
CA VAL A 178 5.50 -2.07 0.99
C VAL A 178 6.84 -1.45 0.57
N ILE A 179 7.72 -1.21 1.54
CA ILE A 179 9.05 -0.62 1.29
C ILE A 179 10.12 -1.58 1.78
N ASN A 180 10.91 -2.14 0.86
CA ASN A 180 12.13 -2.85 1.23
C ASN A 180 13.26 -1.83 1.36
N ILE A 181 13.91 -1.81 2.52
CA ILE A 181 14.97 -0.90 2.90
C ILE A 181 16.27 -1.70 2.88
N HIS A 182 17.23 -1.24 2.07
CA HIS A 182 18.54 -1.84 1.88
C HIS A 182 19.62 -0.89 2.41
N PRO A 183 20.06 -1.05 3.67
CA PRO A 183 20.99 -0.11 4.29
C PRO A 183 22.43 -0.29 3.83
N LYS A 184 23.08 0.84 3.50
CA LYS A 184 24.51 0.89 3.14
C LYS A 184 25.40 1.31 4.31
N ALA A 185 24.80 1.75 5.41
CA ALA A 185 25.47 2.12 6.65
C ALA A 185 24.58 1.79 7.86
N THR A 186 25.19 1.68 9.03
CA THR A 186 24.49 1.60 10.31
C THR A 186 24.23 3.01 10.82
N GLU A 187 22.97 3.46 10.75
CA GLU A 187 22.56 4.82 11.09
C GLU A 187 21.05 4.91 11.37
N GLN A 188 20.57 6.09 11.77
CA GLN A 188 19.13 6.38 11.81
C GLN A 188 18.70 7.09 10.53
N ILE A 189 17.63 6.60 9.93
CA ILE A 189 17.02 7.17 8.72
C ILE A 189 15.67 7.79 9.04
N TYR A 190 15.20 8.66 8.16
CA TYR A 190 13.79 9.05 8.14
C TYR A 190 13.24 9.11 6.72
N ILE A 191 11.92 8.95 6.63
CA ILE A 191 11.12 9.21 5.43
C ILE A 191 9.95 10.10 5.87
N HIS A 192 9.88 11.29 5.31
CA HIS A 192 8.84 12.27 5.56
C HIS A 192 7.96 12.43 4.32
N ASN A 193 6.71 12.01 4.41
CA ASN A 193 5.68 12.35 3.42
C ASN A 193 5.22 13.80 3.63
N LEU A 194 5.69 14.71 2.80
CA LEU A 194 5.33 16.13 2.85
C LEU A 194 3.89 16.38 2.35
N SER A 195 3.30 15.44 1.61
CA SER A 195 1.94 15.53 1.09
C SER A 195 0.88 15.05 2.09
N ASP A 196 1.27 14.27 3.10
CA ASP A 196 0.40 13.80 4.19
C ASP A 196 0.93 14.25 5.57
N SER A 197 1.60 15.41 5.59
CA SER A 197 1.98 16.11 6.81
C SER A 197 1.47 17.53 6.80
N LYS A 198 1.30 18.08 8.00
CA LYS A 198 0.97 19.49 8.20
C LYS A 198 2.24 20.22 8.64
N THR A 199 2.83 21.00 7.74
CA THR A 199 3.89 21.94 8.13
C THR A 199 3.27 23.10 8.90
N LEU A 200 3.76 23.33 10.11
CA LEU A 200 3.26 24.34 11.05
C LEU A 200 4.11 25.60 11.03
N GLU A 201 5.43 25.42 10.97
CA GLU A 201 6.39 26.50 10.87
C GLU A 201 7.58 26.03 10.03
N SER A 202 8.17 26.95 9.28
CA SER A 202 9.44 26.72 8.59
C SER A 202 10.26 28.00 8.58
N GLY A 203 11.57 27.87 8.53
CA GLY A 203 12.47 29.01 8.45
C GLY A 203 13.92 28.56 8.36
N THR A 204 14.84 29.42 8.78
CA THR A 204 16.27 29.12 8.78
C THR A 204 16.86 29.17 10.19
N ILE A 205 17.85 28.32 10.42
CA ILE A 205 18.74 28.34 11.58
C ILE A 205 20.19 28.32 11.10
N SER A 206 21.07 28.98 11.85
CA SER A 206 22.51 28.97 11.57
C SER A 206 23.12 27.66 12.06
N LEU A 207 23.55 26.82 11.12
CA LEU A 207 24.22 25.55 11.44
C LEU A 207 25.46 25.81 12.32
N GLN A 208 25.61 25.00 13.36
CA GLN A 208 26.71 25.08 14.32
C GLN A 208 27.79 24.03 14.00
N SER A 209 28.90 24.07 14.74
CA SER A 209 30.02 23.12 14.58
C SER A 209 29.63 21.66 14.82
N THR A 210 28.53 21.41 15.53
CA THR A 210 27.99 20.06 15.73
C THR A 210 26.47 20.04 15.57
N ASN A 211 25.92 18.89 15.20
CA ASN A 211 24.46 18.70 15.12
C ASN A 211 23.80 18.92 16.49
N LYS A 212 24.45 18.52 17.59
CA LYS A 212 23.93 18.73 18.95
C LYS A 212 23.72 20.21 19.28
N LEU A 213 24.66 21.08 18.90
CA LEU A 213 24.53 22.53 19.09
C LEU A 213 23.46 23.13 18.15
N THR A 214 23.36 22.63 16.92
CA THR A 214 22.31 23.06 15.98
C THR A 214 20.92 22.65 16.47
N LEU A 215 20.80 21.46 17.06
CA LEU A 215 19.55 20.95 17.64
C LEU A 215 19.06 21.82 18.80
N GLN A 216 19.96 22.40 19.61
CA GLN A 216 19.57 23.38 20.64
C GLN A 216 18.91 24.62 20.03
N LEU A 217 19.39 25.10 18.88
CA LEU A 217 18.74 26.20 18.17
C LEU A 217 17.36 25.79 17.63
N LEU A 218 17.22 24.55 17.17
CA LEU A 218 15.92 24.01 16.78
C LEU A 218 14.95 23.92 17.97
N MET A 219 15.41 23.46 19.14
CA MET A 219 14.62 23.43 20.36
C MET A 219 14.11 24.82 20.74
N ASN A 220 14.95 25.85 20.65
CA ASN A 220 14.51 27.24 20.85
C ASN A 220 13.40 27.64 19.86
N LYS A 221 13.43 27.17 18.61
CA LYS A 221 12.34 27.43 17.65
C LYS A 221 11.04 26.74 18.09
N ILE A 222 11.13 25.49 18.54
CA ILE A 222 9.97 24.73 19.05
C ILE A 222 9.35 25.41 20.26
N GLU A 223 10.17 25.83 21.24
CA GLU A 223 9.70 26.53 22.44
C GLU A 223 9.00 27.85 22.10
N ASN A 224 9.56 28.63 21.18
CA ASN A 224 8.95 29.86 20.70
C ASN A 224 7.61 29.60 20.01
N TYR A 225 7.55 28.60 19.12
CA TYR A 225 6.31 28.19 18.46
C TYR A 225 5.24 27.79 19.47
N ALA A 226 5.59 26.96 20.46
CA ALA A 226 4.67 26.53 21.51
C ALA A 226 4.13 27.73 22.31
N LYS A 227 5.02 28.62 22.76
CA LYS A 227 4.65 29.82 23.51
C LYS A 227 3.75 30.76 22.72
N MET A 228 4.06 31.02 21.45
CA MET A 228 3.26 31.90 20.58
C MET A 228 1.84 31.39 20.34
N ASN A 229 1.65 30.08 20.34
CA ASN A 229 0.36 29.44 20.08
C ASN A 229 -0.36 28.97 21.36
N GLY A 230 0.17 29.29 22.55
CA GLY A 230 -0.46 28.92 23.82
C GLY A 230 -0.43 27.42 24.12
N TYR A 231 0.54 26.68 23.57
CA TYR A 231 0.71 25.25 23.82
C TYR A 231 1.61 24.98 25.04
N THR A 232 1.31 23.89 25.75
CA THR A 232 2.26 23.28 26.69
C THR A 232 3.15 22.29 25.94
N LEU A 233 4.47 22.49 26.01
CA LEU A 233 5.48 21.66 25.34
C LEU A 233 6.00 20.56 26.26
N GLU A 234 6.10 19.34 25.75
CA GLU A 234 6.71 18.20 26.41
C GLU A 234 7.61 17.44 25.43
N TYR A 235 8.90 17.29 25.74
CA TYR A 235 9.81 16.51 24.91
C TYR A 235 9.71 15.00 25.19
N VAL A 236 10.17 14.19 24.25
CA VAL A 236 10.41 12.76 24.50
C VAL A 236 11.75 12.62 25.22
N TYR A 237 11.78 11.88 26.33
CA TYR A 237 12.98 11.67 27.14
C TYR A 237 13.41 10.21 27.15
N ASP A 238 14.72 9.97 27.20
CA ASP A 238 15.29 8.65 27.42
C ASP A 238 15.27 8.26 28.91
N LYS A 239 15.77 7.06 29.23
CA LYS A 239 15.84 6.53 30.60
C LYS A 239 16.67 7.41 31.55
N ASP A 240 17.59 8.19 31.00
CA ASP A 240 18.49 9.07 31.73
C ASP A 240 17.99 10.53 31.74
N SER A 241 16.72 10.76 31.35
CA SER A 241 16.07 12.08 31.28
C SER A 241 16.72 13.06 30.30
N HIS A 242 17.43 12.56 29.28
CA HIS A 242 17.87 13.40 28.16
C HIS A 242 16.79 13.43 27.07
N VAL A 243 16.67 14.58 26.43
CA VAL A 243 15.79 14.73 25.26
C VAL A 243 16.25 13.80 24.14
N VAL A 244 15.35 12.94 23.68
CA VAL A 244 15.60 12.00 22.58
C VAL A 244 15.65 12.78 21.28
N SER A 245 16.83 12.76 20.64
CA SER A 245 16.97 13.17 19.26
C SER A 245 16.94 11.97 18.33
N VAL A 246 16.53 12.19 17.09
CA VAL A 246 16.55 11.17 16.04
C VAL A 246 17.35 11.65 14.83
N CYS A 247 17.78 10.69 14.02
CA CYS A 247 18.49 10.92 12.76
C CYS A 247 19.79 11.70 12.96
N ASN A 248 20.67 11.21 13.84
CA ASN A 248 21.98 11.80 14.14
C ASN A 248 21.91 13.25 14.67
N ASN A 249 20.99 13.52 15.61
CA ASN A 249 20.73 14.84 16.20
C ASN A 249 20.26 15.91 15.19
N THR A 250 19.58 15.51 14.12
CA THR A 250 19.02 16.46 13.14
C THR A 250 17.51 16.66 13.28
N ALA A 251 16.86 15.78 14.05
CA ALA A 251 15.43 15.79 14.26
C ALA A 251 15.09 15.52 15.73
N ILE A 252 13.89 15.93 16.13
CA ILE A 252 13.35 15.79 17.47
C ILE A 252 11.84 15.55 17.41
N LEU A 253 11.36 14.68 18.29
CA LEU A 253 9.94 14.43 18.48
C LEU A 253 9.51 15.01 19.84
N PHE A 254 8.30 15.54 19.88
CA PHE A 254 7.75 16.21 21.06
C PHE A 254 6.23 16.23 21.01
N TYR A 255 5.61 16.61 22.12
CA TYR A 255 4.17 16.78 22.24
C TYR A 255 3.83 18.25 22.50
N LEU A 256 2.73 18.69 21.91
CA LEU A 256 2.08 19.95 22.26
C LEU A 256 0.69 19.62 22.79
N THR A 257 0.33 20.26 23.90
CA THR A 257 -1.00 20.18 24.50
C THR A 257 -1.68 21.54 24.41
N ASP A 258 -2.88 21.59 23.83
CA ASP A 258 -3.66 22.81 23.68
C ASP A 258 -4.40 23.23 24.95
N SER A 259 -5.08 24.38 24.91
CA SER A 259 -5.84 24.91 26.07
C SER A 259 -7.02 24.04 26.48
N TYR A 260 -7.43 23.08 25.65
CA TYR A 260 -8.49 22.11 25.95
C TYR A 260 -7.93 20.79 26.50
N GLY A 261 -6.61 20.66 26.64
CA GLY A 261 -5.95 19.44 27.12
C GLY A 261 -5.73 18.39 26.03
N VAL A 262 -5.91 18.72 24.74
CA VAL A 262 -5.68 17.80 23.64
C VAL A 262 -4.18 17.73 23.35
N LYS A 263 -3.57 16.58 23.65
CA LYS A 263 -2.14 16.30 23.43
C LYS A 263 -1.93 15.59 22.09
N ASN A 264 -1.06 16.13 21.25
CA ASN A 264 -0.69 15.55 19.96
C ASN A 264 0.84 15.41 19.82
N LYS A 265 1.30 14.45 19.03
CA LYS A 265 2.73 14.25 18.71
C LYS A 265 3.13 15.06 17.48
N TYR A 266 4.28 15.71 17.55
CA TYR A 266 4.86 16.57 16.54
C TYR A 266 6.32 16.19 16.31
N GLY A 267 6.86 16.67 15.20
CA GLY A 267 8.27 16.56 14.92
C GLY A 267 8.84 17.89 14.45
N ALA A 268 10.15 18.02 14.59
CA ALA A 268 10.90 19.05 13.93
C ALA A 268 12.24 18.49 13.44
N TYR A 269 12.71 18.97 12.30
CA TYR A 269 14.07 18.70 11.83
C TYR A 269 14.63 19.89 11.08
N TYR A 270 15.95 19.90 10.89
CA TYR A 270 16.62 20.78 9.96
C TYR A 270 17.38 19.98 8.91
N ILE A 271 17.63 20.62 7.76
CA ILE A 271 18.39 20.02 6.65
C ILE A 271 19.71 20.77 6.44
N GLU A 272 20.55 20.26 5.55
CA GLU A 272 21.95 20.69 5.38
C GLU A 272 22.15 22.15 4.97
N ASN A 273 21.12 22.83 4.47
CA ASN A 273 21.17 24.26 4.16
C ASN A 273 20.70 25.14 5.33
N GLY A 274 20.43 24.56 6.50
CA GLY A 274 19.92 25.26 7.68
C GLY A 274 18.42 25.55 7.66
N GLN A 275 17.66 25.11 6.65
CA GLN A 275 16.21 25.19 6.71
C GLN A 275 15.67 24.22 7.76
N TYR A 276 14.75 24.70 8.61
CA TYR A 276 14.05 23.87 9.59
C TYR A 276 12.55 23.83 9.32
N TYR A 277 11.92 22.79 9.85
CA TYR A 277 10.50 22.53 9.72
C TYR A 277 9.97 22.05 11.06
N ILE A 278 8.87 22.62 11.52
CA ILE A 278 8.02 22.10 12.59
C ILE A 278 6.76 21.56 11.93
N PHE A 279 6.37 20.32 12.24
CA PHE A 279 5.31 19.64 11.52
C PHE A 279 4.53 18.66 12.41
N GLN A 280 3.37 18.25 11.91
CA GLN A 280 2.53 17.20 12.48
C GLN A 280 2.26 16.12 11.43
N GLY A 281 2.43 14.85 11.81
CA GLY A 281 2.18 13.69 10.94
C GLY A 281 3.24 13.47 9.86
N GLY A 282 3.04 12.44 9.05
CA GLY A 282 3.83 12.17 7.85
C GLY A 282 5.29 11.72 8.05
N PHE A 283 5.76 11.48 9.28
CA PHE A 283 7.18 11.24 9.55
C PHE A 283 7.44 9.85 10.14
N PHE A 284 8.12 9.02 9.35
CA PHE A 284 8.62 7.71 9.77
C PHE A 284 10.13 7.79 10.00
N TYR A 285 10.62 7.14 11.06
CA TYR A 285 12.05 7.01 11.31
C TYR A 285 12.36 5.63 11.90
N CYS A 286 13.58 5.16 11.68
CA CYS A 286 14.08 3.96 12.33
C CYS A 286 15.62 3.92 12.31
N GLN A 287 16.19 3.12 13.19
CA GLN A 287 17.57 2.67 13.14
C GLN A 287 17.68 1.52 12.13
N VAL A 288 18.65 1.63 11.24
CA VAL A 288 19.04 0.56 10.33
C VAL A 288 20.45 0.07 10.65
N GLN A 289 20.74 -1.17 10.24
CA GLN A 289 22.06 -1.77 10.33
C GLN A 289 22.56 -2.08 8.93
N ARG A 290 23.83 -1.78 8.67
CA ARG A 290 24.46 -2.06 7.38
C ARG A 290 24.24 -3.52 6.98
N ASP A 291 23.88 -3.73 5.72
CA ASP A 291 23.66 -5.04 5.09
C ASP A 291 22.49 -5.86 5.68
N LEU A 292 21.76 -5.36 6.68
CA LEU A 292 20.56 -5.99 7.22
C LEU A 292 19.31 -5.40 6.58
N GLN A 293 18.63 -6.18 5.74
CA GLN A 293 17.42 -5.73 5.06
C GLN A 293 16.23 -5.65 6.01
N LEU A 294 15.38 -4.65 5.77
CA LEU A 294 14.12 -4.46 6.49
C LEU A 294 13.00 -4.25 5.49
N LYS A 295 11.84 -4.87 5.75
CA LYS A 295 10.61 -4.66 4.99
C LYS A 295 9.62 -3.91 5.86
N LEU A 296 9.22 -2.71 5.43
CA LEU A 296 8.16 -1.90 6.01
C LEU A 296 6.84 -2.20 5.29
N ASP A 297 5.94 -2.92 5.95
CA ASP A 297 4.60 -3.17 5.47
C ASP A 297 3.64 -2.13 6.05
N CYS A 298 3.37 -1.07 5.29
CA CYS A 298 2.58 0.05 5.77
C CYS A 298 1.09 -0.27 5.89
N LYS A 299 0.62 -1.34 5.25
CA LYS A 299 -0.78 -1.77 5.34
C LYS A 299 -1.02 -2.55 6.63
N ASN A 300 -0.09 -3.44 6.97
CA ASN A 300 -0.18 -4.29 8.15
C ASN A 300 0.47 -3.70 9.39
N LEU A 301 1.00 -2.47 9.29
CA LEU A 301 1.63 -1.74 10.39
C LEU A 301 2.75 -2.56 11.05
N ALA A 302 3.58 -3.20 10.23
CA ALA A 302 4.62 -4.12 10.68
C ALA A 302 5.95 -3.93 9.95
N LEU A 303 7.03 -4.28 10.65
CA LEU A 303 8.38 -4.40 10.12
C LEU A 303 8.79 -5.86 10.10
N TYR A 304 9.44 -6.29 9.03
CA TYR A 304 9.98 -7.64 8.89
C TYR A 304 11.46 -7.59 8.54
N ASP A 305 12.19 -8.65 8.90
CA ASP A 305 13.54 -8.89 8.39
C ASP A 305 13.51 -9.63 7.04
N GLU A 306 14.69 -9.93 6.50
CA GLU A 306 14.86 -10.66 5.24
C GLU A 306 14.22 -12.06 5.23
N LEU A 307 14.02 -12.68 6.40
CA LEU A 307 13.41 -13.99 6.54
C LEU A 307 11.89 -13.90 6.74
N GLY A 308 11.32 -12.70 6.68
CA GLY A 308 9.89 -12.46 6.89
C GLY A 308 9.46 -12.55 8.35
N ARG A 309 10.39 -12.46 9.31
CA ARG A 309 10.07 -12.48 10.74
C ARG A 309 9.78 -11.07 11.23
N PRO A 310 8.76 -10.87 12.10
CA PRO A 310 8.45 -9.55 12.63
C PRO A 310 9.61 -9.00 13.48
N VAL A 311 9.90 -7.72 13.29
CA VAL A 311 10.94 -6.98 14.02
C VAL A 311 10.28 -6.08 15.05
N VAL A 312 10.67 -6.21 16.32
CA VAL A 312 10.18 -5.36 17.41
C VAL A 312 10.73 -3.93 17.30
N PHE A 313 9.91 -2.93 17.60
CA PHE A 313 10.22 -1.51 17.38
C PHE A 313 11.45 -1.01 18.15
N GLU A 314 11.66 -1.49 19.38
CA GLU A 314 12.85 -1.16 20.17
C GLU A 314 14.16 -1.54 19.46
N ARG A 315 14.18 -2.66 18.72
CA ARG A 315 15.39 -3.12 17.98
C ARG A 315 15.75 -2.20 16.83
N VAL A 316 14.78 -1.45 16.30
CA VAL A 316 14.97 -0.46 15.25
C VAL A 316 14.92 0.96 15.81
N GLY A 317 15.22 1.15 17.10
CA GLY A 317 15.39 2.46 17.71
C GLY A 317 14.12 3.31 17.81
N ILE A 318 12.95 2.70 17.64
CA ILE A 318 11.65 3.35 17.87
C ILE A 318 11.30 3.12 19.33
N GLN A 319 11.43 4.16 20.16
CA GLN A 319 11.22 4.08 21.61
C GLN A 319 9.80 4.48 22.05
N ALA A 320 9.11 5.26 21.23
CA ALA A 320 7.77 5.74 21.49
C ALA A 320 6.85 5.23 20.37
N GLU A 321 6.28 4.05 20.60
CA GLU A 321 5.41 3.34 19.64
C GLU A 321 4.09 4.07 19.40
N ASP A 322 3.76 5.05 20.23
CA ASP A 322 2.60 5.90 20.05
C ASP A 322 2.75 6.77 18.80
N ASN A 323 1.82 6.65 17.86
CA ASN A 323 1.77 7.46 16.64
C ASN A 323 2.95 7.23 15.66
N ILE A 324 3.41 5.99 15.47
CA ILE A 324 4.25 5.66 14.31
C ILE A 324 3.48 6.02 13.03
N TYR A 325 4.08 6.84 12.18
CA TYR A 325 3.52 7.11 10.86
C TYR A 325 3.85 5.95 9.92
N TRP A 326 2.81 5.25 9.48
CA TRP A 326 2.91 4.26 8.42
C TRP A 326 2.67 4.96 7.10
N ILE A 327 3.67 4.87 6.21
CA ILE A 327 3.65 5.62 4.95
C ILE A 327 2.39 5.27 4.19
N ARG A 328 1.70 6.31 3.71
CA ARG A 328 0.49 6.17 2.91
C ARG A 328 0.47 7.24 1.83
N LEU A 329 -0.14 6.93 0.70
CA LEU A 329 -0.20 7.77 -0.48
C LEU A 329 -1.61 8.31 -0.65
N ILE A 330 -1.77 9.63 -0.60
CA ILE A 330 -3.02 10.30 -1.03
C ILE A 330 -3.13 10.27 -2.55
N ASN A 331 -4.33 10.45 -3.10
CA ASN A 331 -4.51 10.55 -4.55
C ASN A 331 -3.68 11.72 -5.13
N GLY A 332 -3.06 11.50 -6.29
CA GLY A 332 -2.17 12.46 -6.94
C GLY A 332 -0.70 12.24 -6.59
N TYR A 333 0.06 13.34 -6.60
CA TYR A 333 1.49 13.34 -6.36
C TYR A 333 1.82 13.44 -4.87
N ASN A 334 2.60 12.50 -4.36
CA ASN A 334 3.07 12.45 -2.99
C ASN A 334 4.56 12.78 -2.96
N THR A 335 4.92 13.91 -2.35
CA THR A 335 6.31 14.36 -2.25
C THR A 335 6.92 13.86 -0.95
N PHE A 336 8.07 13.23 -1.06
CA PHE A 336 8.81 12.69 0.06
C PHE A 336 10.15 13.39 0.23
N ARG A 337 10.59 13.47 1.49
CA ARG A 337 11.97 13.77 1.85
C ARG A 337 12.52 12.62 2.68
N ALA A 338 13.65 12.07 2.26
CA ALA A 338 14.33 11.00 2.99
C ALA A 338 15.75 11.39 3.35
N PHE A 339 16.25 10.83 4.44
CA PHE A 339 17.61 11.00 4.95
C PHE A 339 18.23 9.65 5.29
N GLY A 340 19.54 9.55 5.05
CA GLY A 340 20.36 8.35 5.30
C GLY A 340 21.06 7.81 4.06
N ASN A 341 21.70 6.66 4.17
CA ASN A 341 22.40 5.96 3.10
C ASN A 341 21.74 4.59 2.87
N VAL A 342 20.66 4.59 2.10
CA VAL A 342 19.80 3.42 1.87
C VAL A 342 19.38 3.36 0.40
N THR A 343 19.10 2.17 -0.09
CA THR A 343 18.23 2.00 -1.27
C THR A 343 16.84 1.60 -0.77
N LEU A 344 15.79 2.20 -1.31
CA LEU A 344 14.40 1.87 -1.04
C LEU A 344 13.79 1.26 -2.29
N ASP A 345 13.28 0.03 -2.19
CA ASP A 345 12.44 -0.57 -3.23
C ASP A 345 10.99 -0.49 -2.76
N ILE A 346 10.20 0.35 -3.44
CA ILE A 346 8.86 0.74 -3.04
C ILE A 346 7.87 0.06 -3.99
N THR A 347 6.98 -0.76 -3.45
CA THR A 347 5.90 -1.40 -4.21
C THR A 347 4.55 -1.00 -3.62
N TYR A 348 3.58 -0.65 -4.46
CA TYR A 348 2.24 -0.31 -4.01
C TYR A 348 1.16 -0.73 -5.01
N LEU A 349 -0.01 -1.06 -4.47
CA LEU A 349 -1.16 -1.52 -5.23
C LEU A 349 -2.23 -0.42 -5.27
N GLU A 350 -2.52 0.08 -6.45
CA GLU A 350 -3.53 1.10 -6.67
C GLU A 350 -4.89 0.47 -6.96
N PRO A 351 -5.91 0.66 -6.11
CA PRO A 351 -7.25 0.16 -6.40
C PRO A 351 -7.85 0.86 -7.62
N ARG A 352 -8.47 0.07 -8.48
CA ARG A 352 -9.14 0.49 -9.71
C ARG A 352 -10.59 0.03 -9.69
N LYS A 353 -11.47 0.94 -10.10
CA LYS A 353 -12.87 0.65 -10.36
C LYS A 353 -12.98 0.38 -11.86
N GLY A 354 -13.23 -0.88 -12.23
CA GLY A 354 -13.39 -1.29 -13.63
C GLY A 354 -12.10 -1.34 -14.46
N ALA A 355 -10.94 -1.70 -13.90
CA ALA A 355 -9.73 -1.93 -14.71
C ALA A 355 -9.66 -3.32 -15.38
N LEU A 356 -10.70 -4.16 -15.21
CA LEU A 356 -10.83 -5.41 -15.95
C LEU A 356 -11.50 -5.21 -17.32
N ILE A 357 -11.51 -3.96 -17.82
CA ILE A 357 -12.25 -3.49 -19.00
C ILE A 357 -11.26 -3.09 -20.07
#